data_AF-A0A661AAJ0-F1
#
_entry.id   AF-A0A661AAJ0-F1
#
_cell.length_a   1.000
_cell.length_b   1.000
_cell.length_c   1.000
_cell.angle_alpha   90.00
_cell.angle_beta   90.00
_cell.angle_gamma   90.00
#
_symmetry.space_group_name_H-M   'P 1'
#
loop_
_entity.id
_entity.type
_entity.pdbx_description
1 polymer ?
#
loop_
_entity_poly.entity_id
_entity_poly.type
_entity_poly.pdbx_seq_one_letter_code
_entity_poly.pdbx_strand_id
1 'polypeptide(L)'
;MRRVISSVLFLLVLGGCVRRWTETEVYVTAVNWTSDNKVVFVKEVITWQCEEIPPFISERAEVKSDEFYLCEINYDGTGLREICYLWDRPGGINAISSAGEWIVFSDNIYREIYVIKRDGTGLEKVGSGINPDFSPDASQIVYEKPDSGIWVMNRDGGNDHCIVSDP
;
A
#
# COMPACT_ATOMS: atom_id res chain seq x y z
N MET A 1 18.55 2.78 5.27
CA MET A 1 18.57 2.73 3.78
C MET A 1 19.57 1.65 3.39
N ARG A 2 19.12 0.45 3.00
CA ARG A 2 19.98 -0.69 2.69
C ARG A 2 19.77 -1.03 1.22
N ARG A 3 20.68 -0.59 0.35
CA ARG A 3 20.67 -0.94 -1.09
C ARG A 3 21.16 -2.37 -1.23
N VAL A 4 20.34 -3.26 -1.76
CA VAL A 4 20.75 -4.61 -2.15
C VAL A 4 20.85 -4.60 -3.68
N ILE A 5 22.08 -4.66 -4.20
CA ILE A 5 22.35 -4.70 -5.64
C ILE A 5 22.60 -6.16 -6.01
N SER A 6 21.72 -6.74 -6.83
CA SER A 6 21.93 -8.05 -7.45
C SER A 6 22.22 -7.84 -8.94
N SER A 7 23.43 -8.14 -9.39
CA SER A 7 23.88 -7.92 -10.77
C SER A 7 24.05 -9.25 -11.50
N VAL A 8 23.34 -9.46 -12.60
CA VAL A 8 23.56 -10.58 -13.53
C VAL A 8 24.09 -10.02 -14.84
N LEU A 9 25.32 -10.39 -15.21
CA LEU A 9 26.03 -9.89 -16.39
C LEU A 9 25.83 -10.85 -17.58
N PHE A 10 25.28 -10.36 -18.70
CA PHE A 10 25.26 -11.09 -19.98
C PHE A 10 26.24 -10.46 -20.99
N LEU A 11 26.96 -11.31 -21.72
CA LEU A 11 28.13 -10.96 -22.54
C LEU A 11 27.78 -10.67 -24.02
N LEU A 12 28.52 -9.72 -24.60
CA LEU A 12 28.44 -9.05 -25.91
C LEU A 12 28.18 -9.87 -27.20
N VAL A 13 27.46 -9.25 -28.15
CA VAL A 13 27.80 -9.27 -29.59
C VAL A 13 27.61 -7.87 -30.22
N LEU A 14 28.70 -7.27 -30.70
CA LEU A 14 28.87 -6.16 -31.67
C LEU A 14 27.85 -4.99 -31.66
N GLY A 15 28.19 -3.92 -30.93
CA GLY A 15 27.55 -2.60 -31.02
C GLY A 15 27.09 -2.07 -29.66
N GLY A 16 27.99 -1.41 -28.91
CA GLY A 16 27.70 -0.77 -27.62
C GLY A 16 27.03 -1.66 -26.56
N CYS A 17 27.77 -2.13 -25.55
CA CYS A 17 27.17 -2.99 -24.53
C CYS A 17 26.17 -2.20 -23.66
N VAL A 18 24.86 -2.38 -23.87
CA VAL A 18 23.83 -1.86 -22.95
C VAL A 18 23.88 -2.67 -21.66
N ARG A 19 24.06 -2.01 -20.53
CA ARG A 19 23.99 -2.67 -19.21
C ARG A 19 22.56 -2.56 -18.69
N ARG A 20 22.02 -3.66 -18.18
CA ARG A 20 20.68 -3.72 -17.58
C ARG A 20 20.77 -4.29 -16.19
N TRP A 21 20.08 -3.68 -15.23
CA TRP A 21 19.97 -4.21 -13.88
C TRP A 21 18.61 -3.85 -13.27
N THR A 22 18.34 -4.38 -12.09
CA THR A 22 17.13 -4.09 -11.34
C THR A 22 17.51 -3.51 -9.99
N GLU A 23 16.82 -2.45 -9.58
CA GLU A 23 16.92 -1.89 -8.24
C GLU A 23 15.57 -2.02 -7.54
N THR A 24 15.57 -2.33 -6.25
CA THR A 24 14.35 -2.43 -5.46
C THR A 24 14.41 -1.45 -4.29
N GLU A 25 13.35 -0.67 -4.15
CA GLU A 25 13.12 0.24 -3.04
C GLU A 25 11.95 -0.27 -2.21
N VAL A 26 12.06 -0.18 -0.89
CA VAL A 26 11.04 -0.65 0.05
C VAL A 26 10.65 0.48 0.97
N TYR A 27 9.35 0.77 1.00
CA TYR A 27 8.76 1.78 1.86
C TYR A 27 7.79 1.14 2.84
N VAL A 28 7.63 1.77 3.99
CA VAL A 28 6.63 1.42 4.99
C VAL A 28 5.71 2.62 5.15
N THR A 29 4.43 2.40 4.89
CA THR A 29 3.39 3.43 4.90
C THR A 29 2.21 2.98 5.76
N ALA A 30 1.27 3.89 6.01
CA ALA A 30 0.00 3.62 6.68
C ALA A 30 0.14 2.68 7.89
N VAL A 31 0.65 3.19 9.02
CA VAL A 31 0.81 2.40 10.25
C VAL A 31 -0.41 2.57 11.15
N ASN A 32 -0.86 1.50 11.81
CA ASN A 32 -1.93 1.60 12.81
C ASN A 32 -1.80 0.52 13.89
N TRP A 33 -2.29 0.85 15.09
CA TRP A 33 -2.38 -0.09 16.20
C TRP A 33 -3.47 -1.12 15.93
N THR A 34 -3.26 -2.33 16.43
CA THR A 34 -4.32 -3.34 16.53
C THR A 34 -4.86 -3.42 17.95
N SER A 35 -6.06 -4.00 18.10
CA SER A 35 -6.70 -4.20 19.41
C SER A 35 -5.96 -5.21 20.33
N ASP A 36 -4.97 -5.94 19.81
CA ASP A 36 -4.17 -6.96 20.51
C ASP A 36 -2.68 -6.57 20.64
N ASN A 37 -2.37 -5.27 20.71
CA ASN A 37 -1.01 -4.73 20.89
C ASN A 37 -0.01 -5.12 19.79
N LYS A 38 -0.48 -5.22 18.55
CA LYS A 38 0.38 -5.31 17.37
C LYS A 38 0.28 -4.04 16.54
N VAL A 39 1.14 -3.96 15.54
CA VAL A 39 1.14 -2.88 14.56
C VAL A 39 0.87 -3.50 13.19
N VAL A 40 -0.14 -2.99 12.50
CA VAL A 40 -0.37 -3.27 11.08
C VAL A 40 0.17 -2.12 10.25
N PHE A 41 0.73 -2.45 9.10
CA PHE A 41 1.29 -1.46 8.19
C PHE A 41 1.30 -1.97 6.75
N VAL A 42 1.47 -1.05 5.81
CA VAL A 42 1.66 -1.39 4.40
C VAL A 42 3.14 -1.32 4.06
N LYS A 43 3.62 -2.37 3.39
CA LYS A 43 4.95 -2.42 2.77
C LYS A 43 4.77 -2.25 1.27
N GLU A 44 5.35 -1.20 0.73
CA GLU A 44 5.40 -0.90 -0.71
C GLU A 44 6.78 -1.30 -1.24
N VAL A 45 6.80 -2.02 -2.36
CA VAL A 45 8.01 -2.55 -2.99
C VAL A 45 8.05 -2.10 -4.44
N ILE A 46 8.88 -1.10 -4.72
CA ILE A 46 9.06 -0.58 -6.08
C ILE A 46 10.29 -1.23 -6.68
N THR A 47 10.11 -1.88 -7.82
CA THR A 47 11.18 -2.49 -8.58
C THR A 47 11.40 -1.68 -9.85
N TRP A 48 12.61 -1.17 -10.05
CA TRP A 48 13.03 -0.38 -11.20
C TRP A 48 13.84 -1.24 -12.17
N GLN A 49 13.53 -1.16 -13.46
CA GLN A 49 14.38 -1.67 -14.53
C GLN A 49 15.28 -0.53 -15.02
N CYS A 50 16.59 -0.66 -14.77
CA CYS A 50 17.58 0.35 -15.13
C CYS A 50 18.39 -0.10 -16.36
N GLU A 51 18.69 0.85 -17.25
CA GLU A 51 19.56 0.65 -18.41
C GLU A 51 20.61 1.78 -18.53
N GLU A 52 21.85 1.41 -18.81
CA GLU A 52 22.95 2.32 -19.13
C GLU A 52 23.38 2.07 -20.59
N ILE A 53 23.46 3.15 -21.40
CA ILE A 53 23.74 3.08 -22.86
C ILE A 53 25.07 3.80 -23.20
N PRO A 54 26.25 3.15 -23.07
CA PRO A 54 27.52 3.75 -23.44
C PRO A 54 27.60 4.14 -24.94
N PRO A 55 28.35 5.18 -25.34
CA PRO A 55 29.19 6.08 -24.54
C PRO A 55 28.42 7.26 -23.93
N PHE A 56 27.11 7.34 -24.14
CA PHE A 56 26.28 8.38 -23.57
C PHE A 56 26.00 7.99 -22.12
N ILE A 57 26.40 8.82 -21.15
CA ILE A 57 26.03 8.62 -19.73
C ILE A 57 24.55 9.03 -19.59
N SER A 58 23.66 8.31 -20.27
CA SER A 58 22.22 8.39 -20.10
C SER A 58 21.78 7.13 -19.38
N GLU A 59 21.35 7.30 -18.14
CA GLU A 59 20.67 6.27 -17.38
C GLU A 59 19.17 6.40 -17.64
N ARG A 60 18.52 5.27 -17.94
CA ARG A 60 17.07 5.17 -18.00
C ARG A 60 16.63 4.25 -16.89
N ALA A 61 15.64 4.67 -16.12
CA ALA A 61 14.99 3.84 -15.13
C ALA A 61 13.49 3.90 -15.38
N GLU A 62 12.86 2.73 -15.49
CA GLU A 62 11.42 2.58 -15.63
C GLU A 62 10.90 1.69 -14.51
N VAL A 63 9.72 2.00 -13.97
CA VAL A 63 9.08 1.15 -12.96
C VAL A 63 8.73 -0.18 -13.62
N LYS A 64 9.30 -1.26 -13.10
CA LYS A 64 9.00 -2.63 -13.49
C LYS A 64 7.81 -3.19 -12.71
N SER A 65 7.75 -2.94 -11.42
CA SER A 65 6.60 -3.25 -10.56
C SER A 65 6.53 -2.28 -9.37
N ASP A 66 5.33 -2.10 -8.83
CA ASP A 66 5.03 -1.30 -7.64
C ASP A 66 4.02 -2.08 -6.79
N GLU A 67 4.51 -2.88 -5.86
CA GLU A 67 3.75 -3.92 -5.16
C GLU A 67 3.45 -3.56 -3.71
N PHE A 68 2.21 -3.78 -3.28
CA PHE A 68 1.76 -3.48 -1.92
C PHE A 68 1.46 -4.76 -1.14
N TYR A 69 1.97 -4.83 0.08
CA TYR A 69 1.79 -5.94 1.00
C TYR A 69 1.23 -5.43 2.32
N LEU A 70 0.25 -6.15 2.86
CA LEU A 70 -0.21 -5.92 4.22
C LEU A 70 0.68 -6.69 5.19
N CYS A 71 1.20 -6.02 6.20
CA CYS A 71 2.11 -6.60 7.17
C CYS A 71 1.61 -6.39 8.60
N GLU A 72 2.07 -7.24 9.50
CA GLU A 72 1.83 -7.14 10.94
C GLU A 72 3.10 -7.49 11.71
N ILE A 73 3.34 -6.79 12.82
CA ILE A 73 4.45 -7.02 13.73
C ILE A 73 4.01 -6.80 15.17
N ASN A 74 4.62 -7.51 16.12
CA ASN A 74 4.42 -7.22 17.54
C ASN A 74 5.02 -5.85 17.87
N TYR A 75 4.45 -5.14 18.84
CA TYR A 75 4.93 -3.81 19.25
C TYR A 75 6.38 -3.80 19.75
N ASP A 76 6.91 -4.95 20.19
CA ASP A 76 8.29 -5.13 20.64
C ASP A 76 9.28 -5.40 19.50
N GLY A 77 8.80 -5.40 18.24
CA GLY A 77 9.60 -5.64 17.04
C GLY A 77 9.78 -7.12 16.68
N THR A 78 9.16 -8.04 17.42
CA THR A 78 9.18 -9.47 17.09
C THR A 78 7.99 -9.87 16.21
N GLY A 79 8.03 -11.08 15.65
CA GLY A 79 6.86 -11.68 15.00
C GLY A 79 6.41 -10.97 13.71
N LEU A 80 7.33 -10.30 13.01
CA LEU A 80 7.04 -9.69 11.70
C LEU A 80 6.53 -10.76 10.73
N ARG A 81 5.37 -10.49 10.12
CA ARG A 81 4.81 -11.31 9.04
C ARG A 81 4.17 -10.45 7.95
N GLU A 82 4.27 -10.93 6.73
CA GLU A 82 3.44 -10.47 5.62
C GLU A 82 2.13 -11.24 5.69
N ILE A 83 1.02 -10.52 5.87
CA ILE A 83 -0.33 -11.10 5.95
C ILE A 83 -0.74 -11.55 4.54
N CYS A 84 -0.68 -10.64 3.57
CA CYS A 84 -1.02 -10.92 2.18
C CYS A 84 -0.42 -9.89 1.22
N TYR A 85 -0.36 -10.27 -0.06
CA TYR A 85 -0.24 -9.34 -1.17
C TYR A 85 -1.59 -8.63 -1.38
N LEU A 86 -1.55 -7.31 -1.59
CA LEU A 86 -2.74 -6.51 -1.90
C LEU A 86 -2.91 -6.37 -3.42
N TRP A 87 -1.96 -5.72 -4.08
CA TRP A 87 -1.96 -5.47 -5.53
C TRP A 87 -0.65 -4.80 -5.99
N ASP A 88 -0.49 -4.66 -7.31
CA ASP A 88 0.64 -4.05 -8.02
C ASP A 88 0.21 -2.83 -8.86
N ARG A 89 -0.89 -2.18 -8.48
CA ARG A 89 -1.40 -1.00 -9.18
C ARG A 89 -0.86 0.30 -8.57
N PRO A 90 -0.70 1.37 -9.38
CA PRO A 90 -0.38 2.69 -8.85
C PRO A 90 -1.45 3.11 -7.86
N GLY A 91 -1.10 3.67 -6.72
CA GLY A 91 -2.14 4.05 -5.77
C GLY A 91 -1.66 4.64 -4.47
N GLY A 92 -0.60 4.09 -3.87
CA GLY A 92 -0.13 4.46 -2.54
C GLY A 92 -1.21 4.25 -1.46
N ILE A 93 -0.89 3.52 -0.40
CA ILE A 93 -1.80 3.39 0.74
C ILE A 93 -1.21 4.22 1.89
N ASN A 94 -1.84 5.35 2.21
CA ASN A 94 -1.38 6.25 3.29
C ASN A 94 -2.28 6.25 4.52
N ALA A 95 -3.54 5.84 4.39
CA ALA A 95 -4.48 5.75 5.48
C ALA A 95 -4.91 4.30 5.70
N ILE A 96 -4.78 3.83 6.95
CA ILE A 96 -5.24 2.53 7.42
C ILE A 96 -5.78 2.69 8.83
N SER A 97 -6.78 1.89 9.16
CA SER A 97 -7.28 1.69 10.51
C SER A 97 -7.58 0.22 10.76
N SER A 98 -7.56 -0.20 12.02
CA SER A 98 -7.90 -1.56 12.40
C SER A 98 -8.76 -1.61 13.66
N ALA A 99 -9.71 -2.54 13.67
CA ALA A 99 -10.57 -2.79 14.81
C ALA A 99 -10.95 -4.27 14.86
N GLY A 100 -10.64 -4.92 15.99
CA GLY A 100 -10.82 -6.37 16.14
C GLY A 100 -10.01 -7.17 15.11
N GLU A 101 -10.72 -7.93 14.27
CA GLU A 101 -10.16 -8.76 13.20
C GLU A 101 -10.11 -8.03 11.84
N TRP A 102 -10.57 -6.78 11.75
CA TRP A 102 -10.75 -6.07 10.49
C TRP A 102 -9.75 -4.94 10.32
N ILE A 103 -9.40 -4.68 9.07
CA ILE A 103 -8.59 -3.55 8.62
C ILE A 103 -9.37 -2.81 7.53
N VAL A 104 -9.35 -1.48 7.59
CA VAL A 104 -9.86 -0.60 6.55
C VAL A 104 -8.74 0.30 6.04
N PHE A 105 -8.68 0.54 4.74
CA PHE A 105 -7.70 1.43 4.13
C PHE A 105 -8.25 2.06 2.86
N SER A 106 -7.60 3.12 2.39
CA SER A 106 -7.91 3.74 1.10
C SER A 106 -6.65 3.94 0.27
N ASP A 107 -6.78 3.81 -1.05
CA ASP A 107 -5.72 4.22 -1.97
C ASP A 107 -5.83 5.71 -2.32
N ASN A 108 -4.70 6.38 -2.59
CA ASN A 108 -4.69 7.84 -2.79
C ASN A 108 -5.17 8.29 -4.17
N ILE A 109 -5.09 7.42 -5.19
CA ILE A 109 -5.32 7.79 -6.59
C ILE A 109 -6.80 7.63 -6.94
N TYR A 110 -7.33 6.43 -6.74
CA TYR A 110 -8.70 6.05 -7.04
C TYR A 110 -9.66 6.39 -5.89
N ARG A 111 -9.12 6.67 -4.69
CA ARG A 111 -9.90 7.03 -3.50
C ARG A 111 -10.93 5.94 -3.19
N GLU A 112 -10.54 4.69 -3.32
CA GLU A 112 -11.40 3.55 -3.05
C GLU A 112 -11.13 3.05 -1.63
N ILE A 113 -12.22 2.79 -0.89
CA ILE A 113 -12.12 2.29 0.48
C ILE A 113 -12.29 0.77 0.45
N TYR A 114 -11.32 0.09 1.05
CA TYR A 114 -11.27 -1.36 1.14
C TYR A 114 -11.32 -1.82 2.58
N VAL A 115 -11.97 -2.96 2.79
CA VAL A 115 -11.89 -3.72 4.04
C VAL A 115 -11.25 -5.08 3.77
N ILE A 116 -10.52 -5.58 4.76
CA ILE A 116 -9.92 -6.92 4.72
C ILE A 116 -9.83 -7.46 6.14
N LYS A 117 -9.88 -8.79 6.30
CA LYS A 117 -9.57 -9.42 7.58
C LYS A 117 -8.07 -9.44 7.83
N ARG A 118 -7.68 -9.41 9.11
CA ARG A 118 -6.28 -9.53 9.58
C ARG A 118 -5.64 -10.88 9.29
N ASP A 119 -6.41 -11.86 8.80
CA ASP A 119 -5.89 -13.13 8.27
C ASP A 119 -5.59 -13.07 6.75
N GLY A 120 -5.85 -11.93 6.10
CA GLY A 120 -5.61 -11.70 4.68
C GLY A 120 -6.77 -12.11 3.77
N THR A 121 -7.89 -12.57 4.33
CA THR A 121 -9.07 -12.97 3.54
C THR A 121 -10.12 -11.86 3.45
N GLY A 122 -11.02 -11.98 2.47
CA GLY A 122 -12.18 -11.10 2.34
C GLY A 122 -11.84 -9.65 1.98
N LEU A 123 -10.81 -9.43 1.17
CA LEU A 123 -10.52 -8.11 0.60
C LEU A 123 -11.69 -7.68 -0.29
N GLU A 124 -12.34 -6.57 0.07
CA GLU A 124 -13.51 -6.06 -0.63
C GLU A 124 -13.49 -4.53 -0.69
N LYS A 125 -13.88 -3.97 -1.83
CA LYS A 125 -14.15 -2.54 -1.97
C LYS A 125 -15.56 -2.26 -1.44
N VAL A 126 -15.65 -1.37 -0.44
CA VAL A 126 -16.92 -1.04 0.23
C VAL A 126 -17.41 0.37 -0.03
N GLY A 127 -16.55 1.24 -0.57
CA GLY A 127 -16.93 2.62 -0.83
C GLY A 127 -15.87 3.43 -1.57
N SER A 128 -16.05 4.74 -1.59
CA SER A 128 -15.08 5.68 -2.17
C SER A 128 -14.97 6.94 -1.32
N GLY A 129 -13.74 7.30 -0.98
CA GLY A 129 -13.36 8.34 -0.04
C GLY A 129 -11.90 8.18 0.36
N ILE A 130 -11.46 9.01 1.30
CA ILE A 130 -10.10 9.03 1.82
C ILE A 130 -10.11 9.04 3.35
N ASN A 131 -8.96 8.72 3.95
CA ASN A 131 -8.76 8.74 5.40
C ASN A 131 -9.81 7.93 6.20
N PRO A 132 -10.13 6.68 5.82
CA PRO A 132 -11.12 5.89 6.54
C PRO A 132 -10.62 5.48 7.93
N ASP A 133 -11.52 5.48 8.91
CA ASP A 133 -11.27 5.00 10.27
C ASP A 133 -12.43 4.15 10.76
N PHE A 134 -12.12 3.05 11.45
CA PHE A 134 -13.14 2.19 12.03
C PHE A 134 -13.69 2.76 13.34
N SER A 135 -14.98 2.55 13.57
CA SER A 135 -15.51 2.59 14.93
C SER A 135 -14.82 1.52 15.80
N PRO A 136 -14.71 1.70 17.14
CA PRO A 136 -13.99 0.76 18.01
C PRO A 136 -14.47 -0.69 17.96
N ASP A 137 -15.73 -0.92 17.58
CA ASP A 137 -16.36 -2.24 17.42
C ASP A 137 -16.29 -2.80 15.98
N ALA A 138 -15.60 -2.10 15.06
CA ALA A 138 -15.48 -2.42 13.64
C ALA A 138 -16.81 -2.49 12.86
N SER A 139 -17.91 -1.92 13.37
CA SER A 139 -19.22 -1.99 12.72
C SER A 139 -19.45 -0.87 11.70
N GLN A 140 -18.78 0.27 11.87
CA GLN A 140 -18.92 1.46 11.02
C GLN A 140 -17.56 2.00 10.60
N ILE A 141 -17.56 2.72 9.48
CA ILE A 141 -16.39 3.41 8.92
C ILE A 141 -16.76 4.88 8.80
N VAL A 142 -16.00 5.75 9.47
CA VAL A 142 -16.00 7.19 9.18
C VAL A 142 -14.94 7.47 8.12
N TYR A 143 -15.22 8.38 7.21
CA TYR A 143 -14.28 8.72 6.15
C TYR A 143 -14.54 10.13 5.61
N GLU A 144 -13.54 10.68 4.93
CA GLU A 144 -13.66 11.94 4.22
C GLU A 144 -14.07 11.68 2.77
N LYS A 145 -15.10 12.38 2.32
CA LYS A 145 -15.51 12.38 0.91
C LYS A 145 -15.08 13.73 0.31
N PRO A 146 -14.08 13.74 -0.59
CA PRO A 146 -13.54 15.01 -1.10
C PRO A 146 -14.65 15.87 -1.71
N ASP A 147 -14.62 17.17 -1.38
CA ASP A 147 -15.60 18.17 -1.83
C ASP A 147 -17.05 17.85 -1.39
N SER A 148 -17.23 17.07 -0.33
CA SER A 148 -18.54 16.65 0.21
C SER A 148 -18.59 16.57 1.73
N GLY A 149 -17.47 16.62 2.45
CA GLY A 149 -17.39 16.59 3.91
C GLY A 149 -17.16 15.22 4.56
N ILE A 150 -17.67 15.04 5.78
CA ILE A 150 -17.49 13.85 6.62
C ILE A 150 -18.68 12.90 6.44
N TRP A 151 -18.39 11.64 6.15
CA TRP A 151 -19.36 10.61 5.87
C TRP A 151 -19.16 9.39 6.78
N VAL A 152 -20.22 8.61 6.95
CA VAL A 152 -20.16 7.33 7.63
C VAL A 152 -20.93 6.28 6.85
N MET A 153 -20.43 5.06 6.87
CA MET A 153 -21.08 3.88 6.34
C MET A 153 -20.90 2.70 7.30
N ASN A 154 -21.71 1.66 7.16
CA ASN A 154 -21.42 0.37 7.78
C ASN A 154 -20.12 -0.22 7.19
N ARG A 155 -19.51 -1.18 7.89
CA ARG A 155 -18.32 -1.90 7.39
C ARG A 155 -18.52 -2.53 6.00
N ASP A 156 -19.74 -2.97 5.66
CA ASP A 156 -20.09 -3.56 4.37
C ASP A 156 -20.41 -2.53 3.27
N GLY A 157 -20.25 -1.23 3.56
CA GLY A 157 -20.58 -0.14 2.64
C GLY A 157 -22.05 0.28 2.65
N GLY A 158 -22.91 -0.44 3.38
CA GLY A 158 -24.31 -0.08 3.55
C GLY A 158 -24.50 1.18 4.41
N ASN A 159 -25.70 1.75 4.39
CA ASN A 159 -26.06 2.95 5.16
C ASN A 159 -25.10 4.14 4.99
N ASP A 160 -24.55 4.33 3.79
CA ASP A 160 -23.67 5.47 3.49
C ASP A 160 -24.42 6.80 3.55
N HIS A 161 -23.99 7.72 4.43
CA HIS A 161 -24.59 9.04 4.57
C HIS A 161 -23.62 10.09 5.12
N CYS A 162 -23.89 11.34 4.77
CA CYS A 162 -23.15 12.50 5.26
C CYS A 162 -23.50 12.81 6.72
N ILE A 163 -22.49 13.09 7.53
CA ILE A 163 -22.65 13.60 8.90
C ILE A 163 -22.44 15.12 8.93
N VAL A 164 -21.42 15.62 8.22
CA VAL A 164 -21.10 17.04 8.12
C VAL A 164 -20.78 17.35 6.67
N SER A 165 -21.51 18.28 6.05
CA SER A 165 -21.21 18.75 4.70
C SER A 165 -20.08 19.78 4.72
N ASP A 166 -19.30 19.81 3.65
CA ASP A 166 -18.40 20.95 3.43
C ASP A 166 -19.21 22.26 3.33
N PRO A 167 -18.61 23.41 3.70
CA PRO A 167 -19.26 24.72 3.66
C PRO A 167 -19.72 25.18 2.27
#